data_AF-A0A3M1AAX2-F1
#
_entry.id   AF-A0A3M1AAX2-F1
#
_cell.length_a   1.000
_cell.length_b   1.000
_cell.length_c   1.000
_cell.angle_alpha   90.00
_cell.angle_beta   90.00
_cell.angle_gamma   90.00
#
_symmetry.space_group_name_H-M   'P 1'
#
loop_
_entity.id
_entity.type
_entity.pdbx_description
1 polymer ?
#
loop_
_entity_poly.entity_id
_entity_poly.type
_entity_poly.pdbx_seq_one_letter_code
_entity_poly.pdbx_strand_id
1 'polypeptide(L)'
;MFWLKIISKFVNAFRAGETPAQIAAGFTLGFLIGLMPFWTLQGVVLLVVLLLFNVNLAAGTVAMVLAGMVAYLLDPIFHSVGYFMLTGVSFLQPVWEALYNMPVAPLSRFNNTVVMGSFICGVVLALPLYWGMKKLVQVYRAELEARLVRWKVVQAIKGSKVVQLYFKVRDFRGA
;
A
#
# COMPACT_ATOMS: atom_id res chain seq x y z
N MET A 1 -5.47 -17.81 15.72
CA MET A 1 -6.07 -16.50 15.36
C MET A 1 -5.23 -15.82 14.29
N PHE A 2 -5.64 -15.94 13.02
CA PHE A 2 -4.93 -15.38 11.86
C PHE A 2 -4.88 -13.84 11.90
N TRP A 3 -6.00 -13.20 12.25
CA TRP A 3 -6.14 -11.75 12.34
C TRP A 3 -5.20 -11.10 13.36
N LEU A 4 -5.03 -11.70 14.54
CA LEU A 4 -4.09 -11.22 15.53
C LEU A 4 -2.64 -11.31 15.06
N LYS A 5 -2.29 -12.31 14.23
CA LYS A 5 -0.95 -12.41 13.64
C LYS A 5 -0.70 -11.29 12.62
N ILE A 6 -1.71 -10.91 11.83
CA ILE A 6 -1.60 -9.78 10.90
C ILE A 6 -1.41 -8.48 11.68
N ILE A 7 -2.26 -8.22 12.67
CA ILE A 7 -2.16 -7.01 13.50
C ILE A 7 -0.83 -6.98 14.26
N SER A 8 -0.38 -8.10 14.84
CA SER A 8 0.91 -8.15 15.53
C SER A 8 2.08 -7.94 14.57
N LYS A 9 2.04 -8.51 13.36
CA LYS A 9 3.08 -8.28 12.34
C LYS A 9 3.08 -6.83 11.88
N PHE A 10 1.91 -6.22 11.71
CA PHE A 10 1.79 -4.81 11.35
C PHE A 10 2.35 -3.90 12.46
N VAL A 11 1.92 -4.08 13.70
CA VAL A 11 2.45 -3.31 14.86
C VAL A 11 3.95 -3.55 15.04
N ASN A 12 4.42 -4.79 14.88
CA ASN A 12 5.85 -5.11 14.93
C ASN A 12 6.60 -4.51 13.74
N ALA A 13 6.01 -4.36 12.57
CA ALA A 13 6.64 -3.69 11.43
C ALA A 13 7.00 -2.22 11.76
N PHE A 14 6.15 -1.50 12.51
CA PHE A 14 6.49 -0.15 12.98
C PHE A 14 7.59 -0.15 14.04
N ARG A 15 7.75 -1.25 14.78
CA ARG A 15 8.75 -1.42 15.87
C ARG A 15 10.03 -2.14 15.43
N ALA A 16 10.04 -2.77 14.27
CA ALA A 16 11.17 -3.49 13.72
C ALA A 16 12.27 -2.49 13.31
N GLY A 17 13.53 -2.93 13.34
CA GLY A 17 14.71 -2.11 13.05
C GLY A 17 14.78 -1.48 11.65
N GLU A 18 13.74 -1.63 10.82
CA GLU A 18 13.61 -0.93 9.56
C GLU A 18 13.43 0.57 9.77
N THR A 19 13.95 1.37 8.85
CA THR A 19 13.90 2.83 8.94
C THR A 19 12.51 3.38 8.59
N PRO A 20 12.13 4.57 9.08
CA PRO A 20 10.87 5.23 8.67
C PRO A 20 10.73 5.38 7.14
N ALA A 21 11.86 5.55 6.44
CA ALA A 21 11.90 5.64 4.98
C ALA A 21 11.53 4.31 4.30
N GLN A 22 12.01 3.17 4.82
CA GLN A 22 11.68 1.84 4.28
C GLN A 22 10.21 1.48 4.50
N ILE A 23 9.64 1.89 5.65
CA ILE A 23 8.22 1.70 5.95
C ILE A 23 7.37 2.56 5.00
N ALA A 24 7.73 3.82 4.84
CA ALA A 24 7.03 4.73 3.93
C ALA A 24 7.11 4.29 2.46
N ALA A 25 8.28 3.83 2.01
CA ALA A 25 8.47 3.32 0.65
C ALA A 25 7.62 2.06 0.42
N GLY A 26 7.67 1.09 1.34
CA GLY A 26 6.86 -0.12 1.27
C GLY A 26 5.37 0.20 1.23
N PHE A 27 4.90 1.06 2.13
CA PHE A 27 3.51 1.53 2.17
C PHE A 27 3.09 2.20 0.85
N THR A 28 3.92 3.09 0.31
CA THR A 28 3.62 3.82 -0.93
C THR A 28 3.51 2.87 -2.13
N LEU A 29 4.48 1.95 -2.28
CA LEU A 29 4.44 0.94 -3.34
C LEU A 29 3.22 0.02 -3.21
N GLY A 30 2.93 -0.43 -2.00
CA GLY A 30 1.74 -1.22 -1.71
C GLY A 30 0.45 -0.47 -2.08
N PHE A 31 0.35 0.80 -1.69
CA PHE A 31 -0.80 1.64 -2.01
C PHE A 31 -0.99 1.79 -3.53
N LEU A 32 0.08 2.04 -4.28
CA LEU A 32 0.03 2.11 -5.75
C LEU A 32 -0.48 0.81 -6.36
N ILE A 33 0.04 -0.35 -5.91
CA ILE A 33 -0.41 -1.65 -6.40
C ILE A 33 -1.88 -1.88 -6.09
N GLY A 34 -2.31 -1.53 -4.87
CA GLY A 34 -3.68 -1.74 -4.42
C GLY A 34 -4.71 -0.84 -5.10
N LEU A 35 -4.33 0.36 -5.56
CA LEU A 35 -5.24 1.22 -6.31
C LEU A 35 -5.55 0.70 -7.72
N MET A 36 -4.65 -0.07 -8.31
CA MET A 36 -4.79 -0.50 -9.70
C MET A 36 -5.63 -1.77 -9.81
N PRO A 37 -6.46 -1.91 -10.86
CA PRO A 37 -7.09 -3.18 -11.18
C PRO A 37 -6.04 -4.30 -11.35
N PHE A 38 -6.37 -5.50 -10.88
CA PHE A 38 -5.49 -6.66 -10.95
C PHE A 38 -5.10 -7.04 -12.39
N TRP A 39 -3.92 -7.66 -12.53
CA TRP A 39 -3.39 -8.19 -13.79
C TRP A 39 -3.11 -7.14 -14.87
N THR A 40 -2.53 -6.02 -14.47
CA THR A 40 -1.93 -5.03 -15.37
C THR A 40 -0.42 -5.13 -15.33
N LEU A 41 0.25 -4.87 -16.46
CA LEU A 41 1.72 -4.91 -16.55
C LEU A 41 2.39 -4.03 -15.49
N GLN A 42 1.93 -2.79 -15.32
CA GLN A 42 2.42 -1.84 -14.32
C GLN A 42 2.18 -2.32 -12.88
N GLY A 43 1.05 -2.99 -12.60
CA GLY A 43 0.79 -3.58 -11.29
C GLY A 43 1.79 -4.71 -10.98
N VAL A 44 2.10 -5.55 -11.96
CA VAL A 44 3.12 -6.61 -11.84
C VAL A 44 4.51 -6.01 -11.65
N VAL A 45 4.88 -5.00 -12.44
CA VAL A 45 6.17 -4.31 -12.30
C VAL A 45 6.31 -3.69 -10.91
N LEU A 46 5.28 -3.01 -10.41
CA LEU A 46 5.30 -2.45 -9.06
C LEU A 46 5.38 -3.52 -7.97
N LEU A 47 4.72 -4.66 -8.15
CA LEU A 47 4.84 -5.79 -7.24
C LEU A 47 6.27 -6.35 -7.21
N VAL A 48 6.90 -6.49 -8.38
CA VAL A 48 8.30 -6.90 -8.48
C VAL A 48 9.21 -5.88 -7.79
N VAL A 49 8.99 -4.58 -8.01
CA VAL A 49 9.73 -3.50 -7.35
C VAL A 49 9.57 -3.56 -5.82
N LEU A 50 8.35 -3.81 -5.33
CA LEU A 50 8.08 -3.98 -3.89
C LEU A 50 8.85 -5.17 -3.31
N LEU A 51 8.95 -6.28 -4.05
CA LEU A 51 9.63 -7.50 -3.60
C LEU A 51 11.16 -7.43 -3.71
N LEU A 52 11.70 -6.70 -4.70
CA LEU A 52 13.13 -6.59 -4.94
C LEU A 52 13.81 -5.53 -4.09
N PHE A 53 13.12 -4.43 -3.76
CA PHE A 53 13.71 -3.37 -2.95
C PHE A 53 13.67 -3.69 -1.45
N ASN A 54 14.67 -3.17 -0.74
CA ASN A 54 14.78 -3.30 0.71
C ASN A 54 13.80 -2.34 1.42
N VAL A 55 12.51 -2.63 1.30
CA VAL A 55 11.38 -1.89 1.88
C VAL A 55 10.56 -2.78 2.81
N ASN A 56 9.73 -2.18 3.67
CA ASN A 56 8.90 -2.96 4.58
C ASN A 56 7.74 -3.62 3.82
N LEU A 57 7.86 -4.93 3.57
CA LEU A 57 6.84 -5.72 2.86
C LEU A 57 5.51 -5.81 3.63
N ALA A 58 5.53 -5.78 4.96
CA ALA A 58 4.31 -5.84 5.76
C ALA A 58 3.50 -4.54 5.63
N ALA A 59 4.17 -3.38 5.67
CA ALA A 59 3.56 -2.09 5.44
C ALA A 59 3.00 -1.99 4.01
N GLY A 60 3.76 -2.47 3.01
CA GLY A 60 3.28 -2.54 1.63
C GLY A 60 2.08 -3.46 1.46
N THR A 61 2.09 -4.65 2.05
CA THR A 61 0.95 -5.58 1.96
C THR A 61 -0.32 -4.98 2.58
N VAL A 62 -0.20 -4.33 3.75
CA VAL A 62 -1.35 -3.68 4.38
C VAL A 62 -1.84 -2.51 3.54
N ALA A 63 -0.95 -1.66 3.03
CA ALA A 63 -1.32 -0.56 2.15
C ALA A 63 -2.03 -1.04 0.89
N MET A 64 -1.58 -2.14 0.29
CA MET A 64 -2.19 -2.75 -0.88
C MET A 64 -3.62 -3.19 -0.62
N VAL A 65 -3.87 -3.88 0.51
CA VAL A 65 -5.22 -4.31 0.89
C VAL A 65 -6.13 -3.11 1.18
N LEU A 66 -5.63 -2.12 1.93
CA LEU A 66 -6.37 -0.91 2.25
C LEU A 66 -6.72 -0.11 0.98
N ALA A 67 -5.73 0.10 0.11
CA ALA A 67 -5.92 0.80 -1.15
C ALA A 67 -6.90 0.09 -2.07
N GLY A 68 -6.88 -1.25 -2.14
CA GLY A 68 -7.84 -2.02 -2.93
C GLY A 68 -9.29 -1.84 -2.47
N MET A 69 -9.52 -1.74 -1.16
CA MET A 69 -10.86 -1.44 -0.63
C MET A 69 -11.30 -0.02 -0.97
N VAL A 70 -10.37 0.94 -0.88
CA VAL A 70 -10.65 2.35 -1.19
C VAL A 70 -10.82 2.56 -2.70
N ALA A 71 -10.11 1.81 -3.54
CA ALA A 71 -10.13 1.94 -4.99
C ALA A 71 -11.54 1.81 -5.55
N TYR A 72 -12.30 0.81 -5.08
CA TYR A 72 -13.69 0.61 -5.50
C TYR A 72 -14.58 1.83 -5.27
N LEU A 73 -14.36 2.58 -4.18
CA LEU A 73 -15.10 3.80 -3.89
C LEU A 73 -14.65 4.98 -4.78
N LEU A 74 -13.40 4.95 -5.23
CA LEU A 74 -12.80 5.98 -6.07
C LEU A 74 -12.95 5.69 -7.58
N ASP A 75 -13.50 4.54 -7.97
CA ASP A 75 -13.68 4.13 -9.38
C ASP A 75 -14.32 5.22 -10.27
N PRO A 76 -15.39 5.95 -9.84
CA PRO A 76 -15.95 7.04 -10.66
C PRO A 76 -14.95 8.18 -10.92
N ILE A 77 -14.09 8.48 -9.95
CA ILE A 77 -13.05 9.50 -10.07
C ILE A 77 -11.96 9.00 -11.03
N PHE A 78 -11.52 7.74 -10.88
CA PHE A 78 -10.55 7.13 -11.78
C PHE A 78 -11.07 7.07 -13.21
N HIS A 79 -12.32 6.67 -13.41
CA HIS A 79 -12.96 6.69 -14.72
C HIS A 79 -12.92 8.09 -15.35
N SER A 80 -13.30 9.12 -14.60
CA SER A 80 -13.33 10.51 -15.08
C SER A 80 -11.94 11.02 -15.47
N VAL A 81 -10.93 10.79 -14.61
CA VAL A 81 -9.54 11.19 -14.86
C VAL A 81 -8.96 10.45 -16.05
N GLY A 82 -9.16 9.13 -16.13
CA GLY A 82 -8.64 8.33 -17.23
C GLY A 82 -9.34 8.63 -18.55
N TYR A 83 -10.64 8.86 -18.54
CA TYR A 83 -11.38 9.29 -19.72
C TYR A 83 -10.84 10.63 -20.25
N PHE A 84 -10.66 11.61 -19.36
CA PHE A 84 -10.07 12.90 -19.72
C PHE A 84 -8.67 12.72 -20.32
N MET A 85 -7.81 11.89 -19.71
CA MET A 85 -6.46 11.68 -20.22
C MET A 85 -6.44 10.99 -21.61
N LEU A 86 -7.32 10.01 -21.82
CA LEU A 86 -7.33 9.22 -23.06
C LEU A 86 -8.04 9.95 -24.21
N THR A 87 -9.03 10.79 -23.93
CA THR A 87 -9.91 11.38 -24.96
C THR A 87 -9.91 12.90 -24.98
N GLY A 88 -9.73 13.56 -23.83
CA GLY A 88 -9.77 15.01 -23.69
C GLY A 88 -8.46 15.71 -24.03
N VAL A 89 -7.34 14.99 -24.04
CA VAL A 89 -6.00 15.53 -24.34
C VAL A 89 -5.59 15.14 -25.77
N SER A 90 -6.07 15.90 -26.75
CA SER A 90 -5.94 15.57 -28.19
C SER A 90 -4.50 15.37 -28.67
N PHE A 91 -3.54 16.15 -28.16
CA PHE A 91 -2.14 16.02 -28.58
C PHE A 91 -1.47 14.71 -28.13
N LEU A 92 -2.08 13.96 -27.19
CA LEU A 92 -1.59 12.66 -26.75
C LEU A 92 -2.16 11.48 -27.56
N GLN A 93 -3.13 11.71 -28.46
CA GLN A 93 -3.70 10.64 -29.28
C GLN A 93 -2.64 9.84 -30.07
N PRO A 94 -1.64 10.46 -30.74
CA PRO A 94 -0.59 9.71 -31.42
C PRO A 94 0.24 8.83 -30.48
N VAL A 95 0.41 9.25 -29.22
CA VAL A 95 1.13 8.47 -28.19
C VAL A 95 0.32 7.25 -27.80
N TRP A 96 -0.99 7.41 -27.59
CA TRP A 96 -1.90 6.31 -27.27
C TRP A 96 -2.01 5.31 -28.42
N GLU A 97 -2.07 5.78 -29.67
CA GLU A 97 -2.06 4.93 -30.85
C GLU A 97 -0.74 4.16 -30.99
N ALA A 98 0.40 4.82 -30.81
CA ALA A 98 1.70 4.17 -30.86
C ALA A 98 1.82 3.07 -29.78
N LEU A 99 1.42 3.37 -28.54
CA LEU A 99 1.39 2.39 -27.45
C LEU A 99 0.43 1.23 -27.73
N TYR A 100 -0.73 1.50 -28.31
CA TYR A 100 -1.71 0.45 -28.61
C TYR A 100 -1.16 -0.56 -29.63
N ASN A 101 -0.35 -0.10 -30.59
CA ASN A 101 0.24 -0.94 -31.63
C ASN A 101 1.53 -1.67 -31.20
N MET A 102 2.06 -1.41 -30.00
CA MET A 102 3.21 -2.15 -29.47
C MET A 102 2.80 -3.54 -28.96
N PRO A 103 3.68 -4.55 -29.03
CA PRO A 103 3.33 -5.92 -28.60
C PRO A 103 3.09 -6.05 -27.09
N VAL A 104 3.75 -5.23 -26.27
CA VAL A 104 3.75 -5.37 -24.80
C VAL A 104 2.87 -4.32 -24.12
N ALA A 105 2.79 -3.11 -24.65
CA ALA A 105 2.08 -2.02 -23.98
C ALA A 105 0.57 -2.28 -23.75
N PRO A 106 -0.19 -2.96 -24.63
CA PRO A 106 -1.57 -3.35 -24.35
C PRO A 106 -1.75 -4.23 -23.10
N LEU A 107 -0.72 -4.96 -22.66
CA LEU A 107 -0.75 -5.73 -21.40
C LEU A 107 -0.88 -4.82 -20.16
N SER A 108 -0.57 -3.54 -20.29
CA SER A 108 -0.83 -2.54 -19.23
C SER A 108 -2.33 -2.24 -19.08
N ARG A 109 -3.15 -2.55 -20.10
CA ARG A 109 -4.56 -2.16 -20.18
C ARG A 109 -4.75 -0.64 -20.04
N PHE A 110 -3.78 0.16 -20.50
CA PHE A 110 -3.82 1.62 -20.40
C PHE A 110 -5.05 2.24 -21.10
N ASN A 111 -5.64 1.55 -22.08
CA ASN A 111 -6.87 1.98 -22.76
C ASN A 111 -8.14 1.82 -21.89
N ASN A 112 -8.05 1.17 -20.73
CA ASN A 112 -9.12 1.16 -19.74
C ASN A 112 -9.04 2.45 -18.90
N THR A 113 -10.13 3.21 -18.89
CA THR A 113 -10.23 4.50 -18.17
C THR A 113 -9.97 4.38 -16.67
N VAL A 114 -10.46 3.34 -16.00
CA VAL A 114 -10.22 3.12 -14.57
C VAL A 114 -8.76 2.77 -14.31
N VAL A 115 -8.14 1.95 -15.16
CA VAL A 115 -6.70 1.62 -15.06
C VAL A 115 -5.85 2.87 -15.25
N MET A 116 -6.10 3.66 -16.29
CA MET A 116 -5.37 4.90 -16.55
C MET A 116 -5.54 5.91 -15.41
N GLY A 117 -6.78 6.14 -14.98
CA GLY A 117 -7.07 7.10 -13.92
C GLY A 117 -6.49 6.71 -12.56
N SER A 118 -6.63 5.45 -12.16
CA SER A 118 -6.02 4.92 -10.93
C SER A 118 -4.50 5.00 -10.96
N PHE A 119 -3.88 4.73 -12.11
CA PHE A 119 -2.44 4.89 -12.30
C PHE A 119 -1.99 6.34 -12.10
N ILE A 120 -2.63 7.30 -12.79
CA ILE A 120 -2.30 8.73 -12.69
C ILE A 120 -2.53 9.23 -11.26
N CYS A 121 -3.69 8.94 -10.69
CA CYS A 121 -4.02 9.34 -9.31
C CYS A 121 -3.01 8.74 -8.33
N GLY A 122 -2.65 7.48 -8.50
CA GLY A 122 -1.63 6.81 -7.71
C GLY A 122 -0.29 7.54 -7.78
N VAL A 123 0.23 7.80 -8.99
CA VAL A 123 1.51 8.50 -9.20
C VAL A 123 1.50 9.88 -8.56
N VAL A 124 0.42 10.65 -8.72
CA VAL A 124 0.26 11.97 -8.09
C VAL A 124 0.26 11.86 -6.56
N LEU A 125 -0.42 10.85 -6.01
CA LEU A 125 -0.49 10.62 -4.56
C LEU A 125 0.77 9.98 -3.97
N ALA A 126 1.66 9.41 -4.79
CA ALA A 126 2.82 8.66 -4.30
C ALA A 126 3.75 9.53 -3.43
N LEU A 127 4.08 10.73 -3.89
CA LEU A 127 4.93 11.66 -3.14
C LEU A 127 4.31 12.09 -1.80
N PRO A 128 3.08 12.65 -1.76
CA PRO A 128 2.49 13.04 -0.48
C PRO A 128 2.30 11.85 0.46
N LEU A 129 1.99 10.66 -0.05
CA LEU A 129 1.89 9.44 0.77
C LEU A 129 3.23 9.03 1.36
N TYR A 130 4.30 9.06 0.57
CA TYR A 130 5.63 8.71 1.07
C TYR A 130 6.06 9.65 2.21
N TRP A 131 5.99 10.95 2.00
CA TRP A 131 6.41 11.93 3.01
C TRP A 131 5.48 11.92 4.23
N GLY A 132 4.17 11.81 4.00
CA GLY A 132 3.17 11.70 5.05
C GLY A 132 3.40 10.47 5.93
N MET A 133 3.60 9.30 5.31
CA MET A 133 3.84 8.05 6.03
C MET A 133 5.20 8.08 6.76
N LYS A 134 6.24 8.61 6.14
CA LYS A 134 7.56 8.76 6.78
C LYS A 134 7.46 9.62 8.03
N LYS A 135 6.77 10.77 7.95
CA LYS A 135 6.54 11.66 9.10
C LYS A 135 5.70 10.98 10.17
N LEU A 136 4.64 10.26 9.77
CA LEU A 136 3.79 9.51 10.70
C LEU A 136 4.60 8.49 11.48
N VAL A 137 5.48 7.74 10.83
CA VAL A 137 6.35 6.75 11.49
C VAL A 137 7.35 7.42 12.43
N GLN A 138 7.94 8.55 12.02
CA GLN A 138 8.87 9.32 12.87
C GLN A 138 8.19 9.81 14.15
N VAL A 139 7.02 10.44 14.04
CA VAL A 139 6.21 10.89 15.19
C VAL A 139 5.77 9.70 16.03
N TYR A 140 5.38 8.59 15.39
CA TYR A 140 4.99 7.38 16.08
C TYR A 140 6.10 6.85 17.02
N ARG A 141 7.33 6.79 16.51
CA ARG A 141 8.50 6.32 17.26
C ARG A 141 8.96 7.32 18.32
N ALA A 142 8.89 8.62 18.04
CA ALA A 142 9.37 9.65 18.97
C ALA A 142 8.42 9.91 20.15
N GLU A 143 7.11 9.96 19.89
CA GLU A 143 6.14 10.52 20.86
C GLU A 143 5.02 9.55 21.24
N LEU A 144 4.57 8.73 20.29
CA LEU A 144 3.37 7.91 20.48
C LEU A 144 3.66 6.55 21.10
N GLU A 145 4.87 6.01 20.99
CA GLU A 145 5.17 4.70 21.61
C GLU A 145 4.96 4.74 23.13
N ALA A 146 5.43 5.80 23.81
CA ALA A 146 5.24 5.98 25.25
C ALA A 146 3.79 6.29 25.64
N ARG A 147 3.03 6.99 24.78
CA ARG A 147 1.64 7.39 25.03
C ARG A 147 0.63 6.27 24.71
N LEU A 148 0.85 5.49 23.66
CA LEU A 148 -0.02 4.38 23.23
C LEU A 148 0.03 3.20 24.20
N VAL A 149 1.17 2.91 24.84
CA VAL A 149 1.24 1.91 25.92
C VAL A 149 0.33 2.28 27.10
N ARG A 150 0.03 3.56 27.29
CA ARG A 150 -0.87 4.07 28.33
C ARG A 150 -2.34 4.10 27.91
N TRP A 151 -2.67 3.92 26.62
CA TRP A 151 -4.06 3.93 26.17
C TRP A 151 -4.80 2.66 26.62
N LYS A 152 -5.97 2.85 27.25
CA LYS A 152 -6.78 1.76 27.84
C LYS A 152 -7.14 0.67 26.83
N VAL A 153 -7.33 1.02 25.55
CA VAL A 153 -7.60 0.05 24.47
C VAL A 153 -6.38 -0.86 24.23
N VAL A 154 -5.17 -0.30 24.22
CA VAL A 154 -3.93 -1.06 24.04
C VAL A 154 -3.67 -1.97 25.25
N GLN A 155 -3.98 -1.50 26.46
CA GLN A 155 -3.90 -2.30 27.69
C GLN A 155 -4.97 -3.41 27.73
N ALA A 156 -6.19 -3.14 27.28
CA ALA A 156 -7.27 -4.12 27.19
C ALA A 156 -6.95 -5.21 26.16
N ILE A 157 -6.38 -4.85 25.02
CA ILE A 157 -5.95 -5.82 24.00
C ILE A 157 -4.80 -6.69 24.53
N LYS A 158 -3.78 -6.11 25.18
CA LYS A 158 -2.67 -6.86 25.82
C LYS A 158 -3.13 -7.72 27.01
N GLY A 159 -4.10 -7.24 27.78
CA GLY A 159 -4.70 -7.92 28.92
C GLY A 159 -5.72 -9.01 28.54
N SER A 160 -6.15 -9.05 27.27
CA SER A 160 -7.07 -10.09 26.82
C SER A 160 -6.40 -11.47 26.91
N LYS A 161 -7.13 -12.44 27.48
CA LYS A 161 -6.67 -13.84 27.63
C LYS A 161 -6.16 -14.45 26.33
N VAL A 162 -6.74 -14.00 25.23
CA VAL A 162 -6.40 -14.39 23.86
C VAL A 162 -4.97 -14.01 23.47
N VAL A 163 -4.55 -12.79 23.80
CA VAL A 163 -3.20 -12.28 23.47
C VAL A 163 -2.16 -12.92 24.38
N GLN A 164 -2.47 -13.13 25.66
CA GLN A 164 -1.59 -13.85 26.60
C GLN A 164 -1.40 -15.32 26.20
N LEU A 165 -2.46 -15.99 25.73
CA LEU A 165 -2.38 -17.36 25.23
C LEU A 165 -1.50 -17.46 23.98
N TYR A 166 -1.55 -16.46 23.10
CA TYR A 166 -0.68 -16.39 21.92
C TYR A 166 0.81 -16.27 22.32
N PHE A 167 1.15 -15.40 23.27
CA PHE A 167 2.52 -15.26 23.75
C PHE A 167 2.99 -16.53 24.47
N LYS A 168 2.16 -17.13 25.32
CA LYS A 168 2.46 -18.39 26.02
C LYS A 168 2.72 -19.56 25.07
N VAL A 169 1.93 -19.70 24.00
CA VAL A 169 2.10 -20.75 22.99
C VAL A 169 3.30 -20.48 22.08
N ARG A 170 3.64 -19.22 21.81
CA ARG A 170 4.80 -18.84 21.02
C ARG A 170 6.11 -19.12 21.76
N ASP A 171 6.17 -18.79 23.05
CA ASP A 171 7.36 -19.00 23.87
C ASP A 171 7.60 -20.50 24.14
N PHE A 172 6.54 -21.32 24.16
CA PHE A 172 6.64 -22.79 24.21
C PHE A 172 7.13 -23.46 22.91
N ARG A 173 7.11 -22.75 21.77
CA ARG A 173 7.58 -23.25 20.47
C ARG A 173 8.98 -22.75 20.09
N GLY A 174 9.57 -21.91 20.95
CA GLY A 174 10.93 -21.39 20.82
C GLY A 174 11.91 -21.97 21.85
N ALA A 175 11.53 -23.02 22.57
CA ALA A 175 12.38 -23.82 23.46
C ALA A 175 12.56 -25.21 22.86
#